data_AF-A0A377WJ01-F1
#
_entry.id   AF-A0A377WJ01-F1
#
_cell.length_a   1.000
_cell.length_b   1.000
_cell.length_c   1.000
_cell.angle_alpha   90.00
_cell.angle_beta   90.00
_cell.angle_gamma   90.00
#
_symmetry.space_group_name_H-M   'P 1'
#
loop_
_entity.id
_entity.type
_entity.pdbx_description
1 polymer ?
#
loop_
_entity_poly.entity_id
_entity_poly.type
_entity_poly.pdbx_seq_one_letter_code
_entity_poly.pdbx_strand_id
1 'polypeptide(L)'
;MSTVVQQVPRELQAALTLINNDPRMQTNNAWALSADKRWSLKFTAELSVPGSRFMPDNSVWHLVLWQEETLIRIEVYPDKSEGISATFQHQNYNFSDASTREWTSGNPCLENTPAVFGRNLWGLEPEALLDRISWRLSRLLLWIDAAAQEKLTTTGDAVELPAFPDQSPFTVIGFSEQIDDLPFWASKTGEWGYASSTGLPGARGARFLREFFDNKGKLIRTTKWSSFMRKGARTTNAVWSVLPTLPVLAPWQAPKTWQELSNCFAQCGLSLPDLFSDIGRSVRALRKQRAPGLLLLGFPLENKIGDEPARIHWLALRLAGLSNTMTKRPGFRPTERNRRTWDREQPLSQEPIKWVRTQNWSADQLRTRGEAANDIRSKKVLIIGAGSLGSMIAENLMRIGVVSQGILDADLLQTGNLSRHALTMTSVGHNKAAALVEHLNRILPDASARSFSCAFPLRVRSQKTHCVSMT
;
A
#
# COMPACT_ATOMS: atom_id res chain seq x y z
N MET A 1 -11.62 -44.86 14.47
CA MET A 1 -11.82 -43.47 14.95
C MET A 1 -13.03 -42.93 14.21
N SER A 2 -14.17 -42.91 14.89
CA SER A 2 -15.46 -42.55 14.30
C SER A 2 -15.47 -41.06 13.96
N THR A 3 -15.46 -40.74 12.66
CA THR A 3 -15.75 -39.40 12.15
C THR A 3 -17.18 -39.07 12.56
N VAL A 4 -17.34 -38.26 13.59
CA VAL A 4 -18.64 -37.66 13.92
C VAL A 4 -19.00 -36.81 12.72
N VAL A 5 -19.92 -37.29 11.88
CA VAL A 5 -20.53 -36.50 10.82
C VAL A 5 -21.32 -35.41 11.53
N GLN A 6 -20.71 -34.24 11.68
CA GLN A 6 -21.37 -33.09 12.27
C GLN A 6 -22.53 -32.75 11.35
N GLN A 7 -23.76 -32.95 11.83
CA GLN A 7 -24.97 -32.73 11.05
C GLN A 7 -24.99 -31.28 10.57
N VAL A 8 -25.19 -31.07 9.26
CA VAL A 8 -25.25 -29.74 8.65
C VAL A 8 -26.37 -28.94 9.35
N PRO A 9 -26.07 -27.75 9.90
CA PRO A 9 -27.07 -26.88 10.53
C PRO A 9 -28.27 -26.64 9.61
N ARG A 10 -29.47 -26.58 10.20
CA ARG A 10 -30.74 -26.45 9.45
C ARG A 10 -30.77 -25.18 8.60
N GLU A 11 -30.16 -24.11 9.10
CA GLU A 11 -30.03 -22.82 8.43
C GLU A 11 -29.16 -22.94 7.17
N LEU A 12 -28.12 -23.79 7.18
CA LEU A 12 -27.29 -24.05 6.01
C LEU A 12 -27.99 -24.96 5.00
N GLN A 13 -28.86 -25.86 5.45
CA GLN A 13 -29.71 -26.63 4.54
C GLN A 13 -30.65 -25.72 3.73
N ALA A 14 -31.19 -24.66 4.34
CA ALA A 14 -32.02 -23.69 3.63
C ALA A 14 -31.27 -22.93 2.53
N ALA A 15 -29.95 -22.76 2.66
CA ALA A 15 -29.13 -22.13 1.62
C ALA A 15 -29.01 -22.97 0.34
N LEU A 16 -29.12 -24.31 0.42
CA LEU A 16 -29.20 -25.18 -0.77
C LEU A 16 -30.46 -24.85 -1.58
N THR A 17 -31.60 -24.72 -0.89
CA THR A 17 -32.87 -24.34 -1.50
C THR A 17 -32.79 -22.96 -2.14
N LEU A 18 -32.15 -21.98 -1.47
CA LEU A 18 -31.94 -20.66 -2.05
C LEU A 18 -31.17 -20.70 -3.38
N ILE A 19 -30.03 -21.40 -3.40
CA ILE A 19 -29.19 -21.50 -4.59
C ILE A 19 -29.95 -22.16 -5.74
N ASN A 20 -30.63 -23.28 -5.48
CA ASN A 20 -31.37 -24.02 -6.51
C ASN A 20 -32.70 -23.38 -6.92
N ASN A 21 -33.20 -22.39 -6.18
CA ASN A 21 -34.40 -21.63 -6.56
C ASN A 21 -34.09 -20.48 -7.52
N ASP A 22 -32.85 -20.01 -7.60
CA ASP A 22 -32.44 -19.00 -8.58
C ASP A 22 -32.13 -19.69 -9.92
N PRO A 23 -32.74 -19.26 -11.04
CA PRO A 23 -32.53 -19.91 -12.34
C PRO A 23 -31.08 -19.83 -12.84
N ARG A 24 -30.26 -18.94 -12.29
CA ARG A 24 -28.86 -18.74 -12.69
C ARG A 24 -27.87 -19.46 -11.78
N MET A 25 -28.34 -20.19 -10.77
CA MET A 25 -27.47 -20.91 -9.86
C MET A 25 -27.91 -22.35 -9.68
N GLN A 26 -26.96 -23.25 -9.49
CA GLN A 26 -27.25 -24.64 -9.22
C GLN A 26 -26.19 -25.30 -8.34
N THR A 27 -26.62 -26.19 -7.46
CA THR A 27 -25.75 -27.05 -6.69
C THR A 27 -26.38 -28.41 -6.43
N ASN A 28 -25.58 -29.44 -6.71
CA ASN A 28 -25.82 -30.83 -6.29
C ASN A 28 -24.81 -31.28 -5.23
N ASN A 29 -24.01 -30.35 -4.71
CA ASN A 29 -22.94 -30.64 -3.76
C ASN A 29 -23.48 -30.60 -2.32
N ALA A 30 -22.88 -31.41 -1.45
CA ALA A 30 -23.14 -31.32 -0.02
C ALA A 30 -22.26 -30.25 0.62
N TRP A 31 -22.71 -29.71 1.76
CA TRP A 31 -21.87 -28.89 2.62
C TRP A 31 -20.68 -29.70 3.13
N ALA A 32 -19.47 -29.14 2.98
CA ALA A 32 -18.25 -29.67 3.55
C ALA A 32 -17.82 -28.83 4.75
N LEU A 33 -17.34 -29.48 5.81
CA LEU A 33 -16.73 -28.81 6.97
C LEU A 33 -15.23 -29.06 6.96
N SER A 34 -14.46 -27.98 6.90
CA SER A 34 -13.01 -28.03 6.94
C SER A 34 -12.47 -28.18 8.37
N ALA A 35 -11.19 -28.59 8.49
CA ALA A 35 -10.52 -28.73 9.78
C ALA A 35 -10.43 -27.41 10.57
N ASP A 36 -10.43 -26.26 9.89
CA ASP A 36 -10.47 -24.92 10.48
C ASP A 36 -11.90 -24.42 10.78
N LYS A 37 -12.88 -25.35 10.83
CA LYS A 37 -14.28 -25.10 11.18
C LYS A 37 -14.99 -24.13 10.23
N ARG A 38 -14.66 -24.18 8.93
CA ARG A 38 -15.37 -23.45 7.89
C ARG A 38 -16.30 -24.37 7.14
N TRP A 39 -17.54 -23.95 6.97
CA TRP A 39 -18.49 -24.60 6.10
C TRP A 39 -18.31 -24.08 4.68
N SER A 40 -18.29 -24.96 3.68
CA SER A 40 -18.22 -24.59 2.26
C SER A 40 -19.27 -25.35 1.45
N LEU A 41 -19.89 -24.65 0.51
CA LEU A 41 -20.82 -25.22 -0.46
C LEU A 41 -20.42 -24.81 -1.88
N LYS A 42 -20.08 -25.81 -2.70
CA LYS A 42 -19.74 -25.62 -4.11
C LYS A 42 -21.01 -25.45 -4.94
N PHE A 43 -21.06 -24.44 -5.80
CA PHE A 43 -22.19 -24.16 -6.70
C PHE A 43 -21.70 -23.55 -8.02
N THR A 44 -22.52 -23.66 -9.06
CA THR A 44 -22.29 -23.03 -10.36
C THR A 44 -23.17 -21.80 -10.48
N ALA A 45 -22.62 -20.72 -11.05
CA ALA A 45 -23.34 -19.50 -11.39
C ALA A 45 -23.24 -19.24 -12.91
N GLU A 46 -24.38 -18.91 -13.52
CA GLU A 46 -24.54 -18.63 -14.93
C GLU A 46 -24.67 -17.12 -15.18
N LEU A 47 -24.00 -16.64 -16.24
CA LEU A 47 -24.13 -15.26 -16.69
C LEU A 47 -25.51 -15.00 -17.29
N SER A 48 -26.02 -13.78 -17.11
CA SER A 48 -27.20 -13.30 -17.87
C SER A 48 -26.81 -12.58 -19.17
N VAL A 49 -25.50 -12.54 -19.45
CA VAL A 49 -24.86 -11.78 -20.51
C VAL A 49 -23.82 -12.68 -21.21
N PRO A 50 -23.38 -12.37 -22.44
CA PRO A 50 -22.35 -13.17 -23.10
C PRO A 50 -21.05 -13.22 -22.29
N GLY A 51 -20.45 -14.41 -22.19
CA GLY A 51 -19.14 -14.59 -21.57
C GLY A 51 -18.01 -13.81 -22.25
N SER A 52 -16.95 -13.57 -21.50
CA SER A 52 -15.72 -12.93 -21.94
C SER A 52 -14.55 -13.92 -21.91
N ARG A 53 -13.39 -13.49 -22.40
CA ARG A 53 -12.15 -14.30 -22.32
C ARG A 53 -11.82 -14.77 -20.90
N PHE A 54 -12.15 -13.96 -19.90
CA PHE A 54 -11.77 -14.20 -18.49
C PHE A 54 -12.96 -14.57 -17.60
N MET A 55 -14.20 -14.42 -18.09
CA MET A 55 -15.43 -14.76 -17.39
C MET A 55 -16.28 -15.67 -18.30
N PRO A 56 -16.23 -17.01 -18.12
CA PRO A 56 -17.01 -17.95 -18.93
C PRO A 56 -18.51 -17.85 -18.62
N ASP A 57 -19.36 -18.35 -19.54
CA ASP A 57 -20.83 -18.37 -19.37
C ASP A 57 -21.27 -19.05 -18.07
N ASN A 58 -20.53 -20.08 -17.66
CA ASN A 58 -20.72 -20.78 -16.39
C ASN A 58 -19.42 -20.72 -15.58
N SER A 59 -19.52 -20.28 -14.33
CA SER A 59 -18.38 -20.20 -13.40
C SER A 59 -18.70 -20.90 -12.08
N VAL A 60 -17.71 -21.58 -11.51
CA VAL A 60 -17.89 -22.39 -10.31
C VAL A 60 -17.31 -21.70 -9.08
N TRP A 61 -18.08 -21.70 -8.00
CA TRP A 61 -17.81 -20.94 -6.78
C TRP A 61 -18.05 -21.76 -5.52
N HIS A 62 -17.49 -21.31 -4.41
CA HIS A 62 -17.70 -21.85 -3.07
C HIS A 62 -18.26 -20.76 -2.17
N LEU A 63 -19.44 -20.99 -1.62
CA LEU A 63 -20.00 -20.20 -0.53
C LEU A 63 -19.38 -20.68 0.78
N VAL A 64 -18.63 -19.82 1.48
CA VAL A 64 -17.85 -20.18 2.66
C VAL A 64 -18.32 -19.40 3.88
N LEU A 65 -18.60 -20.11 4.98
CA LEU A 65 -19.07 -19.54 6.24
C LEU A 65 -18.24 -20.02 7.42
N TRP A 66 -17.97 -19.11 8.36
CA TRP A 66 -17.38 -19.46 9.66
C TRP A 66 -17.77 -18.47 10.74
N GLN A 67 -17.71 -18.93 11.99
CA GLN A 67 -17.95 -18.08 13.16
C GLN A 67 -16.67 -17.31 13.49
N GLU A 68 -16.78 -15.98 13.56
CA GLU A 68 -15.74 -15.08 14.07
C GLU A 68 -16.31 -14.31 15.26
N GLU A 69 -15.89 -14.68 16.48
CA GLU A 69 -16.44 -14.15 17.73
C GLU A 69 -17.97 -14.32 17.79
N THR A 70 -18.73 -13.23 17.71
CA THR A 70 -20.20 -13.21 17.74
C THR A 70 -20.83 -13.15 16.35
N LEU A 71 -20.04 -12.97 15.29
CA LEU A 71 -20.52 -12.76 13.92
C LEU A 71 -20.24 -13.97 13.03
N ILE A 72 -21.20 -14.31 12.18
CA ILE A 72 -20.98 -15.26 11.09
C ILE A 72 -20.44 -14.50 9.89
N ARG A 73 -19.25 -14.87 9.43
CA ARG A 73 -18.65 -14.40 8.18
C ARG A 73 -19.18 -15.22 7.02
N ILE A 74 -19.43 -14.53 5.91
CA ILE A 74 -19.97 -15.11 4.68
C ILE A 74 -19.15 -14.54 3.53
N GLU A 75 -18.46 -15.41 2.81
CA GLU A 75 -17.63 -15.05 1.67
C GLU A 75 -17.88 -16.01 0.52
N VAL A 76 -17.51 -15.59 -0.69
CA VAL A 76 -17.63 -16.42 -1.89
C VAL A 76 -16.30 -16.46 -2.61
N TYR A 77 -15.87 -17.65 -3.01
CA TYR A 77 -14.56 -17.85 -3.60
C TYR A 77 -14.65 -18.63 -4.91
N PRO A 78 -13.84 -18.30 -5.94
CA PRO A 78 -13.76 -19.12 -7.15
C PRO A 78 -13.23 -20.52 -6.81
N ASP A 79 -13.82 -21.55 -7.41
CA ASP A 79 -13.33 -22.92 -7.32
C ASP A 79 -11.90 -23.03 -7.88
N LYS A 80 -11.06 -23.85 -7.25
CA LYS A 80 -9.63 -23.99 -7.56
C LYS A 80 -9.36 -24.60 -8.93
N SER A 81 -10.28 -25.42 -9.44
CA SER A 81 -10.15 -26.16 -10.70
C SER A 81 -11.08 -25.65 -11.80
N GLU A 82 -12.31 -25.28 -11.44
CA GLU A 82 -13.40 -24.97 -12.38
C GLU A 82 -13.90 -23.53 -12.24
N GLY A 83 -13.31 -22.74 -11.34
CA GLY A 83 -13.63 -21.33 -11.15
C GLY A 83 -12.88 -20.42 -12.12
N ILE A 84 -13.12 -19.12 -12.00
CA ILE A 84 -12.33 -18.11 -12.71
C ILE A 84 -10.87 -18.15 -12.24
N SER A 85 -9.94 -17.97 -13.17
CA SER A 85 -8.50 -17.97 -12.90
C SER A 85 -7.89 -16.56 -12.83
N ALA A 86 -8.56 -15.59 -13.44
CA ALA A 86 -8.12 -14.20 -13.47
C ALA A 86 -8.53 -13.44 -12.19
N THR A 87 -7.83 -12.35 -11.90
CA THR A 87 -8.22 -11.36 -10.89
C THR A 87 -8.88 -10.16 -11.56
N PHE A 88 -10.05 -9.75 -11.06
CA PHE A 88 -10.83 -8.60 -11.52
C PHE A 88 -10.76 -7.43 -10.53
N GLN A 89 -11.26 -6.26 -10.92
CA GLN A 89 -11.45 -5.13 -10.01
C GLN A 89 -12.41 -5.49 -8.89
N HIS A 90 -12.24 -4.87 -7.72
CA HIS A 90 -13.03 -5.17 -6.52
C HIS A 90 -13.00 -6.66 -6.16
N GLN A 91 -11.85 -7.31 -6.30
CA GLN A 91 -11.62 -8.71 -5.92
C GLN A 91 -10.29 -8.82 -5.19
N ASN A 92 -10.24 -9.66 -4.15
CA ASN A 92 -8.95 -10.10 -3.61
C ASN A 92 -8.14 -10.82 -4.70
N TYR A 93 -6.81 -10.84 -4.55
CA TYR A 93 -5.94 -11.49 -5.51
C TYR A 93 -6.35 -12.96 -5.67
N ASN A 94 -6.72 -13.34 -6.90
CA ASN A 94 -7.25 -14.66 -7.17
C ASN A 94 -6.10 -15.65 -7.34
N PHE A 95 -5.83 -16.42 -6.28
CA PHE A 95 -4.70 -17.33 -6.24
C PHE A 95 -5.04 -18.66 -5.58
N SER A 96 -4.48 -19.71 -6.16
CA SER A 96 -4.50 -21.05 -5.61
C SER A 96 -3.22 -21.30 -4.81
N ASP A 97 -3.33 -21.25 -3.49
CA ASP A 97 -2.23 -21.60 -2.59
C ASP A 97 -2.01 -23.13 -2.55
N ALA A 98 -0.95 -23.54 -1.86
CA ALA A 98 -0.66 -24.96 -1.61
C ALA A 98 -1.59 -25.58 -0.55
N SER A 99 -2.64 -24.88 -0.10
CA SER A 99 -3.58 -25.43 0.87
C SER A 99 -4.46 -26.51 0.24
N THR A 100 -5.03 -27.34 1.10
CA THR A 100 -5.99 -28.40 0.75
C THR A 100 -7.40 -27.86 0.50
N ARG A 101 -7.59 -26.53 0.51
CA ARG A 101 -8.88 -25.90 0.19
C ARG A 101 -9.21 -26.11 -1.29
N GLU A 102 -10.50 -26.32 -1.55
CA GLU A 102 -11.04 -26.54 -2.90
C GLU A 102 -11.32 -25.24 -3.66
N TRP A 103 -11.07 -24.09 -3.04
CA TRP A 103 -11.27 -22.76 -3.61
C TRP A 103 -10.00 -21.90 -3.51
N THR A 104 -9.98 -20.83 -4.31
CA THR A 104 -8.91 -19.83 -4.39
C THR A 104 -9.12 -18.68 -3.38
N SER A 105 -8.16 -17.75 -3.27
CA SER A 105 -8.30 -16.57 -2.40
C SER A 105 -9.12 -15.41 -2.98
N GLY A 106 -9.66 -15.54 -4.20
CA GLY A 106 -10.25 -14.44 -4.97
C GLY A 106 -11.66 -14.01 -4.54
N ASN A 107 -11.88 -13.64 -3.27
CA ASN A 107 -13.18 -13.14 -2.80
C ASN A 107 -13.54 -11.79 -3.45
N PRO A 108 -14.67 -11.67 -4.17
CA PRO A 108 -15.14 -10.39 -4.70
C PRO A 108 -15.71 -9.50 -3.58
N CYS A 109 -15.53 -8.19 -3.71
CA CYS A 109 -16.15 -7.20 -2.84
C CYS A 109 -17.62 -7.04 -3.23
N LEU A 110 -18.48 -7.74 -2.51
CA LEU A 110 -19.93 -7.72 -2.72
C LEU A 110 -20.64 -6.65 -1.88
N GLU A 111 -19.90 -5.84 -1.12
CA GLU A 111 -20.49 -4.84 -0.21
C GLU A 111 -20.54 -3.44 -0.81
N ASN A 112 -19.39 -2.97 -1.30
CA ASN A 112 -19.15 -1.56 -1.54
C ASN A 112 -18.54 -1.32 -2.94
N THR A 113 -19.27 -1.72 -3.98
CA THR A 113 -18.88 -1.50 -5.39
C THR A 113 -19.88 -0.55 -6.05
N PRO A 114 -19.64 0.77 -6.04
CA PRO A 114 -20.62 1.76 -6.52
C PRO A 114 -20.97 1.62 -8.01
N ALA A 115 -20.01 1.20 -8.85
CA ALA A 115 -20.22 0.96 -10.27
C ALA A 115 -21.30 -0.11 -10.53
N VAL A 116 -21.28 -1.18 -9.73
CA VAL A 116 -22.16 -2.34 -9.90
C VAL A 116 -23.47 -2.16 -9.15
N PHE A 117 -23.40 -1.67 -7.91
CA PHE A 117 -24.58 -1.59 -7.03
C PHE A 117 -25.25 -0.21 -7.03
N GLY A 118 -24.63 0.83 -7.58
CA GLY A 118 -25.16 2.19 -7.61
C GLY A 118 -24.87 2.98 -6.33
N ARG A 119 -24.57 4.28 -6.48
CA ARG A 119 -24.18 5.19 -5.38
C ARG A 119 -25.28 5.48 -4.36
N ASN A 120 -26.53 5.11 -4.61
CA ASN A 120 -27.68 5.38 -3.74
C ASN A 120 -28.36 4.10 -3.20
N LEU A 121 -27.97 2.91 -3.67
CA LEU A 121 -28.51 1.62 -3.21
C LEU A 121 -27.62 1.04 -2.10
N TRP A 122 -27.39 1.86 -1.07
CA TRP A 122 -26.76 1.46 0.20
C TRP A 122 -27.77 0.63 0.99
N GLY A 123 -28.20 -0.51 0.44
CA GLY A 123 -28.97 -1.48 1.19
C GLY A 123 -28.08 -2.02 2.30
N LEU A 124 -28.43 -1.76 3.55
CA LEU A 124 -27.80 -2.41 4.71
C LEU A 124 -27.86 -3.92 4.48
N GLU A 125 -26.73 -4.60 4.67
CA GLU A 125 -26.73 -6.06 4.69
C GLU A 125 -27.77 -6.51 5.73
N PRO A 126 -28.68 -7.45 5.40
CA PRO A 126 -29.69 -7.92 6.33
C PRO A 126 -29.08 -8.48 7.62
N GLU A 127 -29.84 -8.57 8.71
CA GLU A 127 -29.33 -9.15 9.96
C GLU A 127 -29.40 -10.69 9.95
N ALA A 128 -30.50 -11.25 9.43
CA ALA A 128 -30.75 -12.68 9.44
C ALA A 128 -29.80 -13.43 8.49
N LEU A 129 -29.21 -14.53 8.96
CA LEU A 129 -28.18 -15.28 8.23
C LEU A 129 -28.61 -15.66 6.80
N LEU A 130 -29.81 -16.18 6.64
CA LEU A 130 -30.30 -16.65 5.34
C LEU A 130 -30.50 -15.49 4.35
N ASP A 131 -31.00 -14.35 4.83
CA ASP A 131 -31.16 -13.14 4.04
C ASP A 131 -29.80 -12.54 3.64
N ARG A 132 -28.80 -12.62 4.53
CA ARG A 132 -27.42 -12.24 4.21
C ARG A 132 -26.81 -13.10 3.12
N ILE A 133 -27.00 -14.42 3.19
CA ILE A 133 -26.55 -15.35 2.14
C ILE A 133 -27.22 -14.97 0.81
N SER A 134 -28.55 -14.84 0.79
CA SER A 134 -29.31 -14.45 -0.39
C SER A 134 -28.83 -13.12 -0.98
N TRP A 135 -28.59 -12.12 -0.12
CA TRP A 135 -28.08 -10.80 -0.49
C TRP A 135 -26.69 -10.88 -1.14
N ARG A 136 -25.77 -11.67 -0.56
CA ARG A 136 -24.42 -11.89 -1.11
C ARG A 136 -24.48 -12.59 -2.47
N LEU A 137 -25.25 -13.67 -2.58
CA LEU A 137 -25.39 -14.43 -3.83
C LEU A 137 -25.99 -13.58 -4.95
N SER A 138 -27.05 -12.81 -4.66
CA SER A 138 -27.65 -11.89 -5.63
C SER A 138 -26.63 -10.86 -6.15
N ARG A 139 -25.78 -10.35 -5.26
CA ARG A 139 -24.72 -9.40 -5.63
C ARG A 139 -23.55 -10.03 -6.37
N LEU A 140 -23.25 -11.30 -6.11
CA LEU A 140 -22.32 -12.07 -6.93
C LEU A 140 -22.80 -12.15 -8.38
N LEU A 141 -24.08 -12.45 -8.61
CA LEU A 141 -24.66 -12.53 -9.95
C LEU A 141 -24.54 -11.20 -10.72
N LEU A 142 -24.79 -10.07 -10.05
CA LEU A 142 -24.55 -8.73 -10.62
C LEU A 142 -23.06 -8.48 -10.91
N TRP A 143 -22.18 -8.92 -10.01
CA TRP A 143 -20.75 -8.75 -10.15
C TRP A 143 -20.17 -9.56 -11.31
N ILE A 144 -20.58 -10.82 -11.51
CA ILE A 144 -20.09 -11.67 -12.62
C ILE A 144 -20.54 -11.13 -13.99
N ASP A 145 -21.77 -10.60 -14.09
CA ASP A 145 -22.26 -9.97 -15.32
C ASP A 145 -21.48 -8.68 -15.61
N ALA A 146 -21.24 -7.86 -14.59
CA ALA A 146 -20.43 -6.65 -14.72
C ALA A 146 -18.97 -6.97 -15.08
N ALA A 147 -18.40 -8.05 -14.53
CA ALA A 147 -17.06 -8.54 -14.84
C ALA A 147 -16.95 -9.02 -16.30
N ALA A 148 -17.95 -9.76 -16.79
CA ALA A 148 -18.01 -10.20 -18.18
C ALA A 148 -18.11 -9.02 -19.17
N GLN A 149 -18.78 -7.94 -18.79
CA GLN A 149 -18.97 -6.75 -19.62
C GLN A 149 -17.93 -5.63 -19.43
N GLU A 150 -16.89 -5.84 -18.61
CA GLU A 150 -15.90 -4.82 -18.26
C GLU A 150 -16.49 -3.55 -17.60
N LYS A 151 -17.56 -3.72 -16.80
CA LYS A 151 -18.31 -2.65 -16.11
C LYS A 151 -18.14 -2.64 -14.60
N LEU A 152 -17.09 -3.28 -14.08
CA LEU A 152 -16.80 -3.29 -12.63
C LEU A 152 -16.37 -1.93 -12.09
N THR A 153 -16.01 -0.98 -12.97
CA THR A 153 -15.69 0.40 -12.63
C THR A 153 -16.38 1.35 -13.60
N THR A 154 -16.64 2.58 -13.17
CA THR A 154 -17.20 3.64 -14.01
C THR A 154 -16.41 4.94 -13.92
N THR A 155 -16.53 5.80 -14.92
CA THR A 155 -15.89 7.12 -14.93
C THR A 155 -16.21 7.90 -13.65
N GLY A 156 -15.18 8.40 -12.99
CA GLY A 156 -15.29 9.17 -11.75
C GLY A 156 -15.27 8.35 -10.46
N ASP A 157 -15.20 7.02 -10.52
CA ASP A 157 -14.86 6.18 -9.37
C ASP A 157 -13.38 6.32 -9.01
N ALA A 158 -13.02 6.14 -7.74
CA ALA A 158 -11.61 6.21 -7.32
C ALA A 158 -10.81 5.05 -7.94
N VAL A 159 -9.59 5.34 -8.41
CA VAL A 159 -8.73 4.27 -8.95
C VAL A 159 -8.23 3.37 -7.82
N GLU A 160 -8.46 2.07 -7.97
CA GLU A 160 -7.95 1.05 -7.07
C GLU A 160 -6.76 0.33 -7.70
N LEU A 161 -5.66 0.16 -6.97
CA LEU A 161 -4.59 -0.73 -7.42
C LEU A 161 -5.06 -2.20 -7.40
N PRO A 162 -4.51 -3.05 -8.28
CA PRO A 162 -4.78 -4.48 -8.20
C PRO A 162 -4.34 -5.02 -6.83
N ALA A 163 -5.03 -6.05 -6.36
CA ALA A 163 -4.57 -6.77 -5.18
C ALA A 163 -3.19 -7.39 -5.47
N PHE A 164 -2.28 -7.34 -4.50
CA PHE A 164 -0.94 -7.91 -4.63
C PHE A 164 -0.79 -9.13 -3.72
N PRO A 165 -0.21 -10.24 -4.22
CA PRO A 165 0.00 -11.44 -3.39
C PRO A 165 1.08 -11.21 -2.32
N ASP A 166 1.00 -11.98 -1.24
CA ASP A 166 2.03 -12.16 -0.20
C ASP A 166 2.55 -10.87 0.47
N GLN A 167 1.75 -9.80 0.51
CA GLN A 167 2.13 -8.57 1.20
C GLN A 167 2.02 -8.71 2.72
N SER A 168 3.12 -8.47 3.43
CA SER A 168 3.10 -8.38 4.89
C SER A 168 2.41 -7.10 5.35
N PRO A 169 1.46 -7.15 6.31
CA PRO A 169 0.82 -5.95 6.83
C PRO A 169 1.79 -5.05 7.61
N PHE A 170 2.91 -5.60 8.10
CA PHE A 170 3.86 -4.91 8.98
C PHE A 170 5.01 -4.22 8.25
N THR A 171 5.36 -4.68 7.04
CA THR A 171 6.46 -4.10 6.27
C THR A 171 5.90 -3.16 5.21
N VAL A 172 6.19 -1.87 5.34
CA VAL A 172 5.74 -0.85 4.39
C VAL A 172 6.91 0.05 3.98
N ILE A 173 6.96 0.40 2.71
CA ILE A 173 7.84 1.43 2.16
C ILE A 173 7.02 2.68 1.88
N GLY A 174 7.21 3.70 2.71
CA GLY A 174 6.64 5.02 2.52
C GLY A 174 7.38 5.80 1.43
N PHE A 175 6.63 6.47 0.56
CA PHE A 175 7.12 7.50 -0.34
C PHE A 175 6.31 8.77 -0.16
N SER A 176 6.70 9.89 -0.75
CA SER A 176 5.93 11.13 -0.70
C SER A 176 6.00 11.81 -2.05
N GLU A 177 4.93 11.67 -2.82
CA GLU A 177 4.76 12.29 -4.13
C GLU A 177 3.44 13.09 -4.16
N GLN A 178 3.55 14.31 -4.62
CA GLN A 178 2.48 15.31 -4.78
C GLN A 178 2.11 15.44 -6.26
N ILE A 179 1.08 16.23 -6.55
CA ILE A 179 0.65 16.50 -7.94
C ILE A 179 1.76 17.18 -8.75
N ASP A 180 2.42 18.18 -8.15
CA ASP A 180 3.52 18.94 -8.79
C ASP A 180 4.74 18.09 -9.17
N ASP A 181 4.81 16.85 -8.66
CA ASP A 181 5.92 15.95 -8.87
C ASP A 181 5.81 15.13 -10.14
N LEU A 182 4.61 15.05 -10.72
CA LEU A 182 4.32 14.23 -11.88
C LEU A 182 5.13 14.65 -13.13
N PRO A 183 5.21 15.94 -13.53
CA PRO A 183 5.94 16.32 -14.73
C PRO A 183 7.42 15.92 -14.70
N PHE A 184 8.05 16.03 -13.53
CA PHE A 184 9.44 15.62 -13.35
C PHE A 184 9.61 14.12 -13.61
N TRP A 185 8.79 13.28 -12.98
CA TRP A 185 8.92 11.83 -13.11
C TRP A 185 8.43 11.30 -14.45
N ALA A 186 7.40 11.91 -15.04
CA ALA A 186 6.97 11.60 -16.40
C ALA A 186 8.11 11.82 -17.41
N SER A 187 8.94 12.86 -17.22
CA SER A 187 10.15 13.09 -18.03
C SER A 187 11.25 12.03 -17.86
N LYS A 188 11.12 11.15 -16.85
CA LYS A 188 12.04 10.06 -16.52
C LYS A 188 11.54 8.69 -17.00
N THR A 189 10.44 8.65 -17.75
CA THR A 189 9.86 7.39 -18.26
C THR A 189 10.88 6.59 -19.06
N GLY A 190 11.03 5.31 -18.74
CA GLY A 190 12.04 4.42 -19.33
C GLY A 190 13.45 4.58 -18.76
N GLU A 191 13.70 5.59 -17.94
CA GLU A 191 14.96 5.73 -17.21
C GLU A 191 14.95 4.90 -15.92
N TRP A 192 16.16 4.60 -15.43
CA TRP A 192 16.38 3.93 -14.15
C TRP A 192 17.53 4.57 -13.38
N GLY A 193 17.57 4.32 -12.07
CA GLY A 193 18.66 4.77 -11.21
C GLY A 193 18.60 4.17 -9.81
N TYR A 194 19.35 4.74 -8.87
CA TYR A 194 19.39 4.25 -7.48
C TYR A 194 18.48 5.05 -6.56
N ALA A 195 17.97 4.42 -5.52
CA ALA A 195 17.26 5.09 -4.44
C ALA A 195 17.81 4.69 -3.07
N SER A 196 17.81 5.65 -2.16
CA SER A 196 18.13 5.41 -0.76
C SER A 196 16.86 5.30 0.08
N SER A 197 16.89 4.40 1.06
CA SER A 197 15.84 4.27 2.07
C SER A 197 16.41 4.29 3.48
N THR A 198 15.58 4.68 4.44
CA THR A 198 15.89 4.67 5.87
C THR A 198 14.77 3.95 6.62
N GLY A 199 15.10 3.23 7.69
CA GLY A 199 14.10 2.68 8.59
C GLY A 199 13.46 3.78 9.43
N LEU A 200 12.14 3.76 9.60
CA LEU A 200 11.45 4.73 10.43
C LEU A 200 11.83 4.50 11.91
N PRO A 201 12.49 5.45 12.60
CA PRO A 201 12.97 5.21 13.95
C PRO A 201 11.82 4.88 14.91
N GLY A 202 11.98 3.79 15.68
CA GLY A 202 10.98 3.30 16.63
C GLY A 202 9.86 2.44 16.02
N ALA A 203 9.70 2.41 14.69
CA ALA A 203 8.72 1.56 14.02
C ALA A 203 9.29 0.17 13.72
N ARG A 204 8.41 -0.85 13.69
CA ARG A 204 8.76 -2.21 13.27
C ARG A 204 8.50 -2.36 11.78
N GLY A 205 9.51 -2.70 10.99
CA GLY A 205 9.36 -3.03 9.56
C GLY A 205 9.12 -1.86 8.60
N ALA A 206 8.69 -0.68 9.08
CA ALA A 206 8.45 0.48 8.24
C ALA A 206 9.76 1.17 7.77
N ARG A 207 9.83 1.47 6.48
CA ARG A 207 10.93 2.21 5.84
C ARG A 207 10.35 3.33 4.98
N PHE A 208 11.18 4.28 4.58
CA PHE A 208 10.77 5.33 3.65
C PHE A 208 11.89 5.69 2.67
N LEU A 209 11.51 6.11 1.47
CA LEU A 209 12.41 6.59 0.42
C LEU A 209 12.91 8.00 0.75
N ARG A 210 14.18 8.30 0.49
CA ARG A 210 14.79 9.59 0.85
C ARG A 210 15.36 10.34 -0.33
N GLU A 211 16.21 9.69 -1.09
CA GLU A 211 16.99 10.32 -2.16
C GLU A 211 16.96 9.39 -3.37
N PHE A 212 16.80 9.97 -4.55
CA PHE A 212 16.85 9.30 -5.83
C PHE A 212 18.05 9.83 -6.61
N PHE A 213 18.75 8.92 -7.25
CA PHE A 213 19.95 9.16 -8.04
C PHE A 213 19.75 8.57 -9.44
N ASP A 214 20.35 9.16 -10.47
CA ASP A 214 20.41 8.54 -11.79
C ASP A 214 21.32 7.29 -11.80
N ASN A 215 21.39 6.59 -12.94
CA ASN A 215 22.25 5.41 -13.11
C ASN A 215 23.76 5.73 -13.07
N LYS A 216 24.16 7.01 -13.05
CA LYS A 216 25.55 7.48 -12.86
C LYS A 216 25.82 7.89 -11.39
N GLY A 217 24.82 7.81 -10.52
CA GLY A 217 24.93 8.17 -9.10
C GLY A 217 24.77 9.66 -8.81
N LYS A 218 24.35 10.48 -9.77
CA LYS A 218 24.03 11.90 -9.53
C LYS A 218 22.69 12.00 -8.82
N LEU A 219 22.65 12.76 -7.72
CA LEU A 219 21.41 13.05 -7.01
C LEU A 219 20.44 13.81 -7.93
N ILE A 220 19.25 13.26 -8.16
CA ILE A 220 18.22 13.87 -8.98
C ILE A 220 17.06 14.42 -8.13
N ARG A 221 16.84 13.84 -6.93
CA ARG A 221 15.71 14.24 -6.10
C ARG A 221 15.87 13.86 -4.63
N THR A 222 15.36 14.69 -3.74
CA THR A 222 15.32 14.45 -2.29
C THR A 222 13.91 14.66 -1.77
N THR A 223 13.36 13.64 -1.12
CA THR A 223 12.03 13.69 -0.51
C THR A 223 12.06 14.51 0.79
N LYS A 224 11.05 15.36 0.97
CA LYS A 224 10.90 16.19 2.17
C LYS A 224 10.22 15.38 3.28
N TRP A 225 10.95 15.16 4.36
CA TRP A 225 10.47 14.51 5.58
C TRP A 225 10.70 15.38 6.81
N SER A 226 9.97 15.09 7.88
CA SER A 226 10.12 15.73 9.19
C SER A 226 11.56 15.61 9.69
N SER A 227 11.95 16.55 10.56
CA SER A 227 13.30 16.59 11.14
C SER A 227 13.65 15.28 11.86
N PHE A 228 12.66 14.66 12.52
CA PHE A 228 12.80 13.37 13.20
C PHE A 228 13.18 12.24 12.24
N MET A 229 12.44 12.10 11.13
CA MET A 229 12.69 11.02 10.16
C MET A 229 14.08 11.13 9.53
N ARG A 230 14.59 12.35 9.33
CA ARG A 230 15.91 12.57 8.70
C ARG A 230 17.11 12.15 9.54
N LYS A 231 16.95 11.91 10.85
CA LYS A 231 18.05 11.55 11.76
C LYS A 231 18.64 10.15 11.50
N GLY A 232 17.89 9.24 10.89
CA GLY A 232 18.34 7.86 10.64
C GLY A 232 19.40 7.74 9.55
N ALA A 233 20.24 6.71 9.65
CA ALA A 233 21.19 6.38 8.58
C ALA A 233 20.43 6.04 7.28
N ARG A 234 20.91 6.58 6.16
CA ARG A 234 20.41 6.22 4.83
C ARG A 234 21.24 5.09 4.24
N THR A 235 20.57 4.20 3.51
CA THR A 235 21.22 3.12 2.76
C THR A 235 20.74 3.16 1.32
N THR A 236 21.66 3.28 0.36
CA THR A 236 21.36 3.05 -1.07
C THR A 236 21.19 1.56 -1.27
N ASN A 237 19.93 1.11 -1.29
CA ASN A 237 19.57 -0.31 -1.28
C ASN A 237 18.43 -0.64 -2.25
N ALA A 238 18.01 0.32 -3.06
CA ALA A 238 16.94 0.17 -4.03
C ALA A 238 17.39 0.71 -5.39
N VAL A 239 16.78 0.16 -6.43
CA VAL A 239 16.81 0.68 -7.80
C VAL A 239 15.40 1.18 -8.12
N TRP A 240 15.28 2.27 -8.86
CA TRP A 240 14.00 2.73 -9.40
C TRP A 240 14.01 2.66 -10.93
N SER A 241 12.83 2.44 -11.51
CA SER A 241 12.54 2.58 -12.93
C SER A 241 11.18 3.23 -13.08
N VAL A 242 11.03 4.17 -14.00
CA VAL A 242 9.72 4.77 -14.29
C VAL A 242 9.10 4.10 -15.52
N LEU A 243 7.86 3.67 -15.36
CA LEU A 243 7.02 3.05 -16.38
C LEU A 243 6.00 4.07 -16.89
N PRO A 244 5.56 3.97 -18.15
CA PRO A 244 4.53 4.85 -18.68
C PRO A 244 3.16 4.61 -18.04
N THR A 245 2.88 3.38 -17.61
CA THR A 245 1.61 2.96 -17.03
C THR A 245 1.81 1.93 -15.92
N LEU A 246 0.76 1.68 -15.13
CA LEU A 246 0.72 0.63 -14.11
C LEU A 246 0.98 -0.76 -14.75
N PRO A 247 1.98 -1.54 -14.26
CA PRO A 247 2.21 -2.90 -14.76
C PRO A 247 1.14 -3.86 -14.22
N VAL A 248 0.06 -4.04 -14.98
CA VAL A 248 -1.07 -4.91 -14.67
C VAL A 248 -1.41 -5.80 -15.87
N LEU A 249 -1.84 -7.03 -15.60
CA LEU A 249 -2.36 -7.97 -16.60
C LEU A 249 -3.88 -7.87 -16.67
N ALA A 250 -4.45 -8.06 -17.86
CA ALA A 250 -5.90 -8.11 -18.02
C ALA A 250 -6.50 -9.30 -17.23
N PRO A 251 -7.67 -9.14 -16.60
CA PRO A 251 -8.48 -7.91 -16.56
C PRO A 251 -8.01 -6.91 -15.50
N TRP A 252 -7.51 -7.35 -14.34
CA TRP A 252 -6.94 -6.46 -13.31
C TRP A 252 -5.97 -7.17 -12.35
N GLN A 253 -5.06 -7.99 -12.89
CA GLN A 253 -4.18 -8.85 -12.12
C GLN A 253 -2.76 -8.27 -11.99
N ALA A 254 -2.26 -8.18 -10.75
CA ALA A 254 -0.86 -7.87 -10.51
C ALA A 254 0.05 -9.03 -11.00
N PRO A 255 1.19 -8.75 -11.66
CA PRO A 255 2.12 -9.81 -12.06
C PRO A 255 2.60 -10.65 -10.89
N LYS A 256 2.50 -11.97 -11.03
CA LYS A 256 2.93 -12.95 -10.04
C LYS A 256 4.34 -13.43 -10.30
N THR A 257 4.72 -13.61 -11.56
CA THR A 257 6.04 -14.13 -11.95
C THR A 257 6.88 -13.06 -12.62
N TRP A 258 8.20 -13.26 -12.63
CA TRP A 258 9.11 -12.36 -13.33
C TRP A 258 8.79 -12.27 -14.82
N GLN A 259 8.44 -13.39 -15.45
CA GLN A 259 8.03 -13.42 -16.86
C GLN A 259 6.79 -12.57 -17.11
N GLU A 260 5.77 -12.67 -16.26
CA GLU A 260 4.55 -11.84 -16.35
C GLU A 260 4.88 -10.35 -16.26
N LEU A 261 5.74 -9.94 -15.31
CA LEU A 261 6.18 -8.54 -15.21
C LEU A 261 6.99 -8.12 -16.44
N SER A 262 7.84 -9.00 -16.97
CA SER A 262 8.58 -8.75 -18.21
C SER A 262 7.63 -8.53 -19.40
N ASN A 263 6.50 -9.25 -19.46
CA ASN A 263 5.48 -9.04 -20.48
C ASN A 263 4.81 -7.65 -20.34
N CYS A 264 4.53 -7.19 -19.11
CA CYS A 264 4.02 -5.84 -18.87
C CYS A 264 5.03 -4.76 -19.33
N PHE A 265 6.33 -4.96 -19.09
CA PHE A 265 7.38 -4.06 -19.60
C PHE A 265 7.37 -4.03 -21.13
N ALA A 266 7.30 -5.20 -21.77
CA ALA A 266 7.31 -5.32 -23.23
C ALA A 266 6.10 -4.63 -23.89
N GLN A 267 4.91 -4.73 -23.28
CA GLN A 267 3.69 -4.03 -23.74
C GLN A 267 3.87 -2.50 -23.74
N CYS A 268 4.74 -1.97 -22.90
CA CYS A 268 5.07 -0.56 -22.79
C CYS A 268 6.30 -0.16 -23.63
N GLY A 269 6.84 -1.05 -24.46
CA GLY A 269 8.06 -0.81 -25.25
C GLY A 269 9.35 -0.80 -24.43
N LEU A 270 9.34 -1.34 -23.21
CA LEU A 270 10.50 -1.44 -22.32
C LEU A 270 10.99 -2.89 -22.19
N SER A 271 12.24 -3.06 -21.78
CA SER A 271 12.86 -4.38 -21.64
C SER A 271 13.38 -4.60 -20.22
N LEU A 272 12.63 -5.40 -19.44
CA LEU A 272 13.06 -5.82 -18.10
C LEU A 272 14.38 -6.62 -18.11
N PRO A 273 14.65 -7.51 -19.09
CA PRO A 273 15.95 -8.17 -19.22
C PRO A 273 17.10 -7.19 -19.43
N ASP A 274 16.93 -6.16 -20.25
CA ASP A 274 17.97 -5.14 -20.48
C ASP A 274 18.22 -4.33 -19.20
N LEU A 275 17.14 -3.92 -18.51
CA LEU A 275 17.22 -3.23 -17.22
C LEU A 275 18.03 -4.06 -16.20
N PHE A 276 17.75 -5.35 -16.07
CA PHE A 276 18.51 -6.23 -15.17
C PHE A 276 19.99 -6.34 -15.54
N SER A 277 20.28 -6.45 -16.84
CA SER A 277 21.66 -6.49 -17.34
C SER A 277 22.43 -5.21 -16.99
N ASP A 278 21.78 -4.06 -17.13
CA ASP A 278 22.35 -2.74 -16.83
C ASP A 278 22.57 -2.52 -15.33
N ILE A 279 21.59 -2.88 -14.49
CA ILE A 279 21.72 -2.84 -13.04
C ILE A 279 22.87 -3.75 -12.60
N GLY A 280 22.91 -4.99 -13.10
CA GLY A 280 23.94 -5.96 -12.78
C GLY A 280 25.33 -5.45 -13.14
N ARG A 281 25.49 -4.89 -14.34
CA ARG A 281 26.74 -4.24 -14.79
C ARG A 281 27.16 -3.12 -13.83
N SER A 282 26.23 -2.25 -13.46
CA SER A 282 26.50 -1.12 -12.56
C SER A 282 26.91 -1.58 -11.16
N VAL A 283 26.21 -2.56 -10.58
CA VAL A 283 26.55 -3.16 -9.27
C VAL A 283 27.96 -3.74 -9.28
N ARG A 284 28.37 -4.41 -10.37
CA ARG A 284 29.72 -4.97 -10.50
C ARG A 284 30.80 -3.90 -10.64
N ALA A 285 30.48 -2.74 -11.21
CA ALA A 285 31.39 -1.60 -11.27
C ALA A 285 31.56 -0.94 -9.89
N LEU A 286 30.49 -0.87 -9.09
CA LEU A 286 30.45 -0.21 -7.78
C LEU A 286 30.83 -1.17 -6.63
N ARG A 287 32.06 -1.71 -6.66
CA ARG A 287 32.55 -2.77 -5.73
C ARG A 287 32.38 -2.50 -4.23
N LYS A 288 32.23 -1.24 -3.80
CA LYS A 288 32.06 -0.85 -2.38
C LYS A 288 30.60 -0.64 -1.97
N GLN A 289 29.66 -0.66 -2.92
CA GLN A 289 28.25 -0.46 -2.61
C GLN A 289 27.56 -1.79 -2.34
N ARG A 290 26.63 -1.76 -1.37
CA ARG A 290 25.76 -2.89 -1.12
C ARG A 290 24.87 -3.10 -2.34
N ALA A 291 24.78 -4.35 -2.81
CA ALA A 291 23.87 -4.69 -3.90
C ALA A 291 22.42 -4.28 -3.51
N PRO A 292 21.67 -3.66 -4.44
CA PRO A 292 20.29 -3.28 -4.19
C PRO A 292 19.44 -4.53 -3.97
N GLY A 293 18.54 -4.47 -2.99
CA GLY A 293 17.62 -5.56 -2.65
C GLY A 293 16.16 -5.25 -3.01
N LEU A 294 15.90 -4.08 -3.58
CA LEU A 294 14.56 -3.60 -3.95
C LEU A 294 14.58 -3.04 -5.37
N LEU A 295 13.51 -3.30 -6.10
CA LEU A 295 13.17 -2.63 -7.35
C LEU A 295 11.88 -1.83 -7.12
N LEU A 296 11.94 -0.54 -7.41
CA LEU A 296 10.83 0.40 -7.33
C LEU A 296 10.33 0.67 -8.74
N LEU A 297 9.02 0.55 -8.95
CA LEU A 297 8.36 0.81 -10.22
C LEU A 297 7.47 2.03 -10.05
N GLY A 298 7.87 3.14 -10.66
CA GLY A 298 7.13 4.40 -10.64
C GLY A 298 6.24 4.50 -11.86
N PHE A 299 5.01 4.96 -11.73
CA PHE A 299 4.12 5.20 -12.88
C PHE A 299 3.13 6.32 -12.58
N PRO A 300 2.68 7.07 -13.60
CA PRO A 300 1.54 7.98 -13.48
C PRO A 300 0.29 7.22 -13.07
N LEU A 301 -0.49 7.77 -12.14
CA LEU A 301 -1.74 7.20 -11.66
C LEU A 301 -2.82 8.28 -11.59
N GLU A 302 -4.02 7.98 -12.10
CA GLU A 302 -5.18 8.85 -11.95
C GLU A 302 -5.72 8.80 -10.52
N ASN A 303 -6.38 9.86 -10.06
CA ASN A 303 -7.13 9.79 -8.80
C ASN A 303 -8.48 9.09 -9.01
N LYS A 304 -9.10 9.31 -10.18
CA LYS A 304 -10.37 8.71 -10.57
C LYS A 304 -10.29 8.12 -11.97
N ILE A 305 -11.08 7.08 -12.21
CA ILE A 305 -11.19 6.41 -13.49
C ILE A 305 -11.65 7.41 -14.56
N GLY A 306 -10.85 7.54 -15.63
CA GLY A 306 -11.10 8.45 -16.75
C GLY A 306 -10.57 9.87 -16.59
N ASP A 307 -9.97 10.22 -15.45
CA ASP A 307 -9.24 11.49 -15.30
C ASP A 307 -7.86 11.41 -15.99
N GLU A 308 -7.19 12.55 -16.17
CA GLU A 308 -5.77 12.55 -16.48
C GLU A 308 -4.94 12.10 -15.26
N PRO A 309 -3.76 11.47 -15.46
CA PRO A 309 -2.88 11.10 -14.37
C PRO A 309 -2.54 12.30 -13.49
N ALA A 310 -2.71 12.14 -12.17
CA ALA A 310 -2.58 13.24 -11.23
C ALA A 310 -1.25 13.22 -10.48
N ARG A 311 -0.66 12.04 -10.27
CA ARG A 311 0.54 11.85 -9.45
C ARG A 311 1.31 10.62 -9.87
N ILE A 312 2.56 10.52 -9.41
CA ILE A 312 3.30 9.25 -9.47
C ILE A 312 2.91 8.37 -8.30
N HIS A 313 2.73 7.09 -8.60
CA HIS A 313 2.66 6.03 -7.62
C HIS A 313 3.91 5.14 -7.73
N TRP A 314 4.41 4.67 -6.59
CA TRP A 314 5.52 3.74 -6.53
C TRP A 314 5.06 2.38 -6.02
N LEU A 315 5.29 1.33 -6.80
CA LEU A 315 5.26 -0.05 -6.32
C LEU A 315 6.68 -0.50 -5.97
N ALA A 316 6.80 -1.50 -5.09
CA ALA A 316 8.09 -2.06 -4.70
C ALA A 316 8.04 -3.59 -4.72
N LEU A 317 9.15 -4.20 -5.12
CA LEU A 317 9.35 -5.65 -5.07
C LEU A 317 10.78 -5.98 -4.67
N ARG A 318 11.00 -7.19 -4.15
CA ARG A 318 12.35 -7.67 -3.83
C ARG A 318 13.13 -7.93 -5.11
N LEU A 319 14.29 -7.30 -5.22
CA LEU A 319 15.21 -7.51 -6.33
C LEU A 319 16.13 -8.69 -6.01
N ALA A 320 16.08 -9.71 -6.86
CA ALA A 320 16.88 -10.92 -6.79
C ALA A 320 17.47 -11.27 -8.17
N GLY A 321 18.35 -12.25 -8.25
CA GLY A 321 18.88 -12.76 -9.53
C GLY A 321 20.02 -11.94 -10.15
N LEU A 322 20.47 -10.86 -9.52
CA LEU A 322 21.61 -10.08 -10.03
C LEU A 322 22.97 -10.74 -9.72
N SER A 323 23.80 -10.88 -10.74
CA SER A 323 25.15 -11.41 -10.65
C SER A 323 26.12 -10.35 -10.09
N ASN A 324 26.94 -10.74 -9.11
CA ASN A 324 28.04 -9.93 -8.59
C ASN A 324 29.39 -10.39 -9.17
N THR A 325 30.50 -9.75 -8.76
CA THR A 325 31.85 -10.09 -9.24
C THR A 325 32.29 -11.50 -8.85
N MET A 326 31.72 -12.07 -7.79
CA MET A 326 32.01 -13.42 -7.29
C MET A 326 31.08 -14.49 -7.86
N THR A 327 30.00 -14.12 -8.56
CA THR A 327 29.05 -15.07 -9.15
C THR A 327 29.76 -15.97 -10.17
N LYS A 328 29.63 -17.29 -9.96
CA LYS A 328 30.11 -18.38 -10.83
C LYS A 328 28.97 -19.36 -11.04
N ARG A 329 28.87 -19.95 -12.22
CA ARG A 329 27.95 -21.06 -12.52
C ARG A 329 28.73 -22.25 -13.09
N PRO A 330 28.48 -23.49 -12.64
CA PRO A 330 29.13 -24.68 -13.19
C PRO A 330 28.99 -24.76 -14.71
N GLY A 331 30.05 -25.18 -15.41
CA GLY A 331 30.07 -25.29 -16.88
C GLY A 331 30.26 -23.98 -17.65
N PHE A 332 30.33 -22.82 -16.97
CA PHE A 332 30.52 -21.52 -17.64
C PHE A 332 31.69 -20.72 -17.07
N ARG A 333 32.43 -20.03 -17.95
CA ARG A 333 33.50 -19.12 -17.55
C ARG A 333 32.91 -17.85 -16.86
N PRO A 334 33.46 -17.36 -15.74
CA PRO A 334 32.94 -16.18 -15.04
C PRO A 334 33.37 -14.86 -15.71
N THR A 335 32.89 -14.63 -16.93
CA THR A 335 33.13 -13.41 -17.73
C THR A 335 32.02 -12.39 -17.54
N GLU A 336 32.28 -11.12 -17.84
CA GLU A 336 31.24 -10.08 -17.82
C GLU A 336 30.11 -10.39 -18.82
N ARG A 337 30.45 -10.94 -20.00
CA ARG A 337 29.47 -11.39 -21.00
C ARG A 337 28.50 -12.42 -20.40
N ASN A 338 29.03 -13.45 -19.73
CA ASN A 338 28.20 -14.51 -19.15
C ASN A 338 27.35 -14.00 -17.98
N ARG A 339 27.90 -13.13 -17.12
CA ARG A 339 27.11 -12.52 -16.03
C ARG A 339 25.95 -11.69 -16.55
N ARG A 340 26.15 -10.92 -17.63
CA ARG A 340 25.05 -10.20 -18.29
C ARG A 340 23.99 -11.13 -18.84
N THR A 341 24.37 -12.26 -19.43
CA THR A 341 23.39 -13.28 -19.86
C THR A 341 22.58 -13.80 -18.67
N TRP A 342 23.24 -14.14 -17.56
CA TRP A 342 22.57 -14.62 -16.36
C TRP A 342 21.63 -13.59 -15.73
N ASP A 343 22.01 -12.31 -15.72
CA ASP A 343 21.16 -11.22 -15.23
C ASP A 343 19.85 -11.12 -16.03
N ARG A 344 19.89 -11.40 -17.35
CA ARG A 344 18.73 -11.38 -18.24
C ARG A 344 17.79 -12.57 -18.06
N GLU A 345 18.26 -13.67 -17.47
CA GLU A 345 17.46 -14.89 -17.31
C GLU A 345 16.39 -14.74 -16.21
N GLN A 346 16.69 -14.02 -15.12
CA GLN A 346 15.74 -13.87 -14.01
C GLN A 346 14.42 -13.22 -14.45
N PRO A 347 14.40 -12.09 -15.19
CA PRO A 347 13.18 -11.51 -15.74
C PRO A 347 12.35 -12.43 -16.64
N LEU A 348 12.95 -13.49 -17.20
CA LEU A 348 12.26 -14.41 -18.12
C LEU A 348 11.75 -15.67 -17.41
N SER A 349 12.04 -15.81 -16.12
CA SER A 349 11.70 -16.99 -15.32
C SER A 349 10.24 -16.98 -14.84
N GLN A 350 9.71 -18.16 -14.55
CA GLN A 350 8.42 -18.34 -13.86
C GLN A 350 8.53 -18.21 -12.33
N GLU A 351 9.68 -17.78 -11.82
CA GLU A 351 9.83 -17.61 -10.37
C GLU A 351 8.90 -16.50 -9.84
N PRO A 352 8.32 -16.67 -8.64
CA PRO A 352 7.40 -15.71 -8.07
C PRO A 352 8.09 -14.40 -7.66
N ILE A 353 7.43 -13.29 -7.96
CA ILE A 353 7.78 -11.95 -7.48
C ILE A 353 7.35 -11.80 -6.03
N LYS A 354 8.21 -11.21 -5.21
CA LYS A 354 7.88 -10.83 -3.83
C LYS A 354 7.59 -9.34 -3.77
N TRP A 355 6.32 -8.98 -3.90
CA TRP A 355 5.85 -7.61 -3.72
C TRP A 355 6.08 -7.13 -2.30
N VAL A 356 6.34 -5.83 -2.16
CA VAL A 356 6.49 -5.14 -0.88
C VAL A 356 5.47 -4.03 -0.85
N ARG A 357 4.69 -3.97 0.23
CA ARG A 357 3.66 -2.94 0.41
C ARG A 357 4.31 -1.56 0.36
N THR A 358 3.76 -0.69 -0.49
CA THR A 358 4.13 0.72 -0.58
C THR A 358 2.95 1.58 -0.16
N GLN A 359 3.24 2.81 0.25
CA GLN A 359 2.19 3.78 0.55
C GLN A 359 2.71 5.20 0.32
N ASN A 360 1.86 6.04 -0.27
CA ASN A 360 2.12 7.47 -0.34
C ASN A 360 1.81 8.11 1.01
N TRP A 361 2.82 8.67 1.65
CA TRP A 361 2.77 9.40 2.92
C TRP A 361 2.78 10.91 2.71
N SER A 362 2.38 11.35 1.52
CA SER A 362 2.12 12.76 1.24
C SER A 362 0.96 13.27 2.11
N ALA A 363 1.03 14.57 2.40
CA ALA A 363 0.08 15.30 3.24
C ALA A 363 -1.40 15.02 2.93
N ASP A 364 -1.76 15.10 1.66
CA ASP A 364 -3.10 14.94 1.10
C ASP A 364 -3.59 13.49 1.08
N GLN A 365 -2.66 12.52 1.08
CA GLN A 365 -2.98 11.09 1.07
C GLN A 365 -3.19 10.54 2.50
N LEU A 366 -2.44 11.07 3.47
CA LEU A 366 -2.61 10.69 4.87
C LEU A 366 -3.85 11.33 5.51
N ARG A 367 -4.28 12.49 5.01
CA ARG A 367 -5.34 13.30 5.61
C ARG A 367 -6.54 13.47 4.70
N THR A 368 -7.00 12.36 4.13
CA THR A 368 -8.25 12.34 3.34
C THR A 368 -9.49 12.57 4.20
N ARG A 369 -9.40 12.36 5.52
CA ARG A 369 -10.47 12.63 6.50
C ARG A 369 -9.90 13.40 7.70
N GLY A 370 -10.60 14.43 8.15
CA GLY A 370 -10.29 15.14 9.39
C GLY A 370 -9.22 16.24 9.29
N GLU A 371 -8.84 16.67 8.09
CA GLU A 371 -8.00 17.86 7.93
C GLU A 371 -8.78 19.17 8.08
N ALA A 372 -8.09 20.20 8.57
CA ALA A 372 -8.60 21.56 8.52
C ALA A 372 -8.57 22.11 7.09
N ALA A 373 -9.36 23.17 6.84
CA ALA A 373 -9.34 23.89 5.58
C ALA A 373 -7.94 24.45 5.26
N ASN A 374 -7.64 24.58 3.96
CA ASN A 374 -6.31 24.97 3.46
C ASN A 374 -5.82 26.32 3.99
N ASP A 375 -6.73 27.26 4.18
CA ASP A 375 -6.48 28.58 4.75
C ASP A 375 -5.90 28.50 6.18
N ILE A 376 -6.33 27.51 6.97
CA ILE A 376 -5.80 27.23 8.32
C ILE A 376 -4.47 26.46 8.23
N ARG A 377 -4.41 25.41 7.41
CA ARG A 377 -3.23 24.53 7.32
C ARG A 377 -1.97 25.24 6.81
N SER A 378 -2.16 26.21 5.91
CA SER A 378 -1.06 27.01 5.34
C SER A 378 -0.46 28.02 6.32
N LYS A 379 -1.08 28.26 7.49
CA LYS A 379 -0.58 29.21 8.48
C LYS A 379 0.68 28.68 9.18
N LYS A 380 1.52 29.63 9.63
CA LYS A 380 2.59 29.39 10.59
C LYS A 380 2.10 29.85 11.96
N VAL A 381 2.00 28.94 12.92
CA VAL A 381 1.42 29.22 14.24
C VAL A 381 2.50 29.24 15.31
N LEU A 382 2.56 30.31 16.10
CA LEU A 382 3.39 30.37 17.30
C LEU A 382 2.50 30.16 18.53
N ILE A 383 2.85 29.18 19.36
CA ILE A 383 2.18 28.88 20.62
C ILE A 383 3.08 29.36 21.77
N ILE A 384 2.58 30.30 22.55
CA ILE A 384 3.27 30.86 23.71
C ILE A 384 2.74 30.14 24.95
N GLY A 385 3.61 29.36 25.58
CA GLY A 385 3.26 28.44 26.68
C GLY A 385 2.99 27.04 26.16
N ALA A 386 3.86 26.10 26.53
CA ALA A 386 3.74 24.66 26.32
C ALA A 386 3.21 23.96 27.58
N GLY A 387 2.31 24.61 28.33
CA GLY A 387 1.64 23.99 29.49
C GLY A 387 0.56 22.98 29.10
N SER A 388 -0.36 22.70 30.02
CA SER A 388 -1.43 21.71 29.82
C SER A 388 -2.23 21.98 28.53
N LEU A 389 -2.78 23.19 28.39
CA LEU A 389 -3.59 23.56 27.24
C LEU A 389 -2.75 23.72 25.97
N GLY A 390 -1.64 24.45 26.05
CA GLY A 390 -0.78 24.74 24.90
C GLY A 390 -0.22 23.46 24.26
N SER A 391 0.15 22.47 25.06
CA SER A 391 0.64 21.18 24.55
C SER A 391 -0.44 20.38 23.82
N MET A 392 -1.67 20.33 24.34
CA MET A 392 -2.81 19.68 23.69
C MET A 392 -3.19 20.38 22.39
N ILE A 393 -3.26 21.72 22.40
CA ILE A 393 -3.57 22.52 21.20
C ILE A 393 -2.51 22.29 20.13
N ALA A 394 -1.21 22.32 20.48
CA ALA A 394 -0.12 22.08 19.53
C ALA A 394 -0.25 20.72 18.84
N GLU A 395 -0.53 19.67 19.60
CA GLU A 395 -0.72 18.32 19.07
C GLU A 395 -1.95 18.23 18.16
N ASN A 396 -3.10 18.77 18.58
CA ASN A 396 -4.31 18.76 17.75
C ASN A 396 -4.13 19.55 16.46
N LEU A 397 -3.52 20.75 16.53
CA LEU A 397 -3.16 21.55 15.36
C LEU A 397 -2.25 20.78 14.39
N MET A 398 -1.29 20.01 14.91
CA MET A 398 -0.41 19.18 14.10
C MET A 398 -1.21 18.11 13.35
N ARG A 399 -2.10 17.39 14.07
CA ARG A 399 -2.92 16.30 13.51
C ARG A 399 -3.91 16.76 12.44
N ILE A 400 -4.47 17.97 12.57
CA ILE A 400 -5.37 18.55 11.56
C ILE A 400 -4.63 19.23 10.39
N GLY A 401 -3.29 19.18 10.36
CA GLY A 401 -2.46 19.60 9.24
C GLY A 401 -1.83 20.99 9.35
N VAL A 402 -1.92 21.66 10.51
CA VAL A 402 -1.13 22.88 10.79
C VAL A 402 0.27 22.47 11.24
N VAL A 403 1.09 22.08 10.25
CA VAL A 403 2.38 21.41 10.51
C VAL A 403 3.54 22.37 10.81
N SER A 404 3.40 23.65 10.46
CA SER A 404 4.43 24.67 10.72
C SER A 404 4.17 25.39 12.04
N GLN A 405 4.74 24.88 13.12
CA GLN A 405 4.52 25.40 14.47
C GLN A 405 5.81 25.91 15.13
N GLY A 406 5.70 27.02 15.86
CA GLY A 406 6.69 27.47 16.84
C GLY A 406 6.15 27.25 18.25
N ILE A 407 6.93 26.67 19.14
CA ILE A 407 6.56 26.46 20.55
C ILE A 407 7.52 27.25 21.43
N LEU A 408 7.01 28.16 22.25
CA LEU A 408 7.79 28.97 23.18
C LEU A 408 7.43 28.63 24.62
N ASP A 409 8.42 28.19 25.40
CA ASP A 409 8.28 27.93 26.84
C ASP A 409 9.65 27.83 27.52
N ALA A 410 9.83 28.47 28.67
CA ALA A 410 11.07 28.45 29.44
C ALA A 410 11.15 27.30 30.44
N ASP A 411 10.02 26.71 30.83
CA ASP A 411 9.94 25.76 31.94
C ASP A 411 10.50 24.38 31.58
N LEU A 412 10.85 23.63 32.63
CA LEU A 412 11.09 22.19 32.57
C LEU A 412 9.80 21.41 32.86
N LEU A 413 9.66 20.24 32.26
CA LEU A 413 8.55 19.33 32.55
C LEU A 413 8.74 18.68 33.93
N GLN A 414 7.73 18.79 34.80
CA GLN A 414 7.70 18.15 36.11
C GLN A 414 6.71 16.96 36.13
N THR A 415 6.91 16.01 37.04
CA THR A 415 6.02 14.83 37.20
C THR A 415 4.56 15.23 37.43
N GLY A 416 4.32 16.28 38.22
CA GLY A 416 2.98 16.82 38.48
C GLY A 416 2.28 17.44 37.26
N ASN A 417 2.96 17.58 36.11
CA ASN A 417 2.36 18.02 34.85
C ASN A 417 1.81 16.87 34.00
N LEU A 418 2.26 15.63 34.23
CA LEU A 418 1.98 14.48 33.35
C LEU A 418 0.49 14.14 33.24
N SER A 419 -0.33 14.48 34.24
CA SER A 419 -1.77 14.22 34.22
C SER A 419 -2.54 15.03 33.17
N ARG A 420 -1.93 16.06 32.58
CA ARG A 420 -2.61 17.04 31.72
C ARG A 420 -1.74 17.62 30.61
N HIS A 421 -0.55 17.09 30.38
CA HIS A 421 0.38 17.54 29.34
C HIS A 421 0.56 16.45 28.28
N ALA A 422 0.78 16.83 27.02
CA ALA A 422 1.01 15.88 25.91
C ALA A 422 2.28 15.02 26.04
N LEU A 423 3.22 15.42 26.91
CA LEU A 423 4.51 14.78 27.03
C LEU A 423 4.44 13.63 28.02
N THR A 424 5.29 12.63 27.83
CA THR A 424 5.28 11.39 28.62
C THR A 424 6.34 11.42 29.72
N MET A 425 6.32 10.39 30.58
CA MET A 425 7.29 10.22 31.68
C MET A 425 8.75 10.36 31.23
N THR A 426 9.08 9.94 30.00
CA THR A 426 10.44 10.01 29.44
C THR A 426 10.94 11.44 29.20
N SER A 427 10.08 12.45 29.28
CA SER A 427 10.41 13.86 29.06
C SER A 427 10.59 14.66 30.37
N VAL A 428 10.38 14.06 31.54
CA VAL A 428 10.51 14.75 32.83
C VAL A 428 11.95 15.31 32.99
N GLY A 429 12.06 16.56 33.41
CA GLY A 429 13.34 17.27 33.52
C GLY A 429 13.82 17.96 32.23
N HIS A 430 13.20 17.68 31.08
CA HIS A 430 13.51 18.37 29.83
C HIS A 430 12.71 19.69 29.70
N ASN A 431 13.23 20.67 28.97
CA ASN A 431 12.49 21.89 28.64
C ASN A 431 11.21 21.55 27.86
N LYS A 432 10.07 22.10 28.29
CA LYS A 432 8.75 21.77 27.74
C LYS A 432 8.66 22.05 26.24
N ALA A 433 9.11 23.21 25.79
CA ALA A 433 9.06 23.57 24.37
C ALA A 433 9.93 22.66 23.50
N ALA A 434 11.18 22.40 23.92
CA ALA A 434 12.09 21.53 23.19
C ALA A 434 11.56 20.09 23.10
N ALA A 435 11.12 19.52 24.22
CA ALA A 435 10.57 18.17 24.28
C ALA A 435 9.26 18.05 23.49
N LEU A 436 8.36 19.03 23.59
CA LEU A 436 7.11 19.05 22.84
C LEU A 436 7.37 19.09 21.33
N VAL A 437 8.33 19.90 20.87
CA VAL A 437 8.69 19.96 19.45
C VAL A 437 9.29 18.64 18.95
N GLU A 438 10.06 17.93 19.77
CA GLU A 438 10.52 16.59 19.42
C GLU A 438 9.34 15.60 19.29
N HIS A 439 8.37 15.66 20.20
CA HIS A 439 7.13 14.88 20.12
C HIS A 439 6.34 15.20 18.86
N LEU A 440 6.06 16.48 18.60
CA LEU A 440 5.28 16.94 17.44
C LEU A 440 5.91 16.50 16.11
N ASN A 441 7.23 16.60 15.97
CA ASN A 441 7.94 16.18 14.75
C ASN A 441 7.93 14.65 14.51
N ARG A 442 7.49 13.85 15.49
CA ARG A 442 7.28 12.40 15.38
C ARG A 442 5.85 12.02 14.96
N ILE A 443 4.88 12.94 15.09
CA ILE A 443 3.47 12.63 14.85
C ILE A 443 3.20 12.38 13.36
N LEU A 444 3.75 13.22 12.48
CA LEU A 444 3.47 13.17 11.04
C LEU A 444 4.74 13.27 10.19
N PRO A 445 4.75 12.66 8.99
CA PRO A 445 5.92 12.70 8.10
C PRO A 445 6.28 14.08 7.57
N ASP A 446 5.32 15.00 7.53
CA ASP A 446 5.49 16.38 7.06
C ASP A 446 5.57 17.42 8.20
N ALA A 447 5.62 16.97 9.45
CA ALA A 447 5.71 17.83 10.62
C ALA A 447 6.94 18.78 10.57
N SER A 448 6.72 20.04 10.94
CA SER A 448 7.73 21.11 10.92
C SER A 448 7.60 22.03 12.14
N ALA A 449 7.87 21.47 13.32
CA ALA A 449 7.85 22.24 14.56
C ALA A 449 9.25 22.74 14.97
N ARG A 450 9.31 23.92 15.61
CA ARG A 450 10.54 24.54 16.15
C ARG A 450 10.32 25.05 17.57
N SER A 451 11.32 24.92 18.43
CA SER A 451 11.24 25.32 19.84
C SER A 451 11.97 26.64 20.10
N PHE A 452 11.45 27.41 21.05
CA PHE A 452 12.05 28.62 21.60
C PHE A 452 12.05 28.48 23.13
N SER A 453 13.19 28.08 23.69
CA SER A 453 13.35 27.85 25.13
C SER A 453 13.61 29.16 25.89
N CYS A 454 12.70 30.10 25.78
CA CYS A 454 12.78 31.42 26.42
C CYS A 454 11.42 31.85 26.99
N ALA A 455 11.44 32.81 27.90
CA ALA A 455 10.24 33.38 28.49
C ALA A 455 9.64 34.47 27.60
N PHE A 456 8.32 34.61 27.65
CA PHE A 456 7.58 35.73 27.08
C PHE A 456 7.22 36.75 28.18
N PRO A 457 7.31 38.07 27.94
CA PRO A 457 7.81 38.72 26.72
C PRO A 457 9.33 38.54 26.54
N LEU A 458 9.78 38.53 25.29
CA LEU A 458 11.22 38.47 24.98
C LEU A 458 11.89 39.70 25.58
N ARG A 459 12.82 39.49 26.53
CA ARG A 459 13.64 40.59 27.04
C ARG A 459 14.64 40.96 25.95
N VAL A 460 14.36 42.05 25.22
CA VAL A 460 15.35 42.69 24.35
C VAL A 460 16.49 43.15 25.26
N ARG A 461 17.69 42.60 25.07
CA ARG A 461 18.88 43.18 25.70
C ARG A 461 19.07 44.57 25.10
N SER A 462 18.79 45.62 25.86
CA SER A 462 19.22 46.97 25.52
C SER A 462 20.74 47.03 25.54
N GLN A 463 21.38 46.82 24.39
CA GLN A 463 22.75 47.30 24.20
C GLN A 463 22.68 48.83 24.18
N LYS A 464 22.74 49.47 25.36
CA LYS A 464 23.35 50.80 25.47
C LYS A 464 24.85 50.59 25.34
N THR A 465 25.34 50.48 24.11
CA THR A 465 26.76 50.65 23.83
C THR A 465 27.04 52.13 24.04
N HIS A 466 27.73 52.47 25.13
CA HIS A 466 28.43 53.75 25.20
C HIS A 466 29.39 53.79 24.03
N CYS A 467 29.09 54.66 23.06
CA CYS A 467 30.05 55.11 22.09
C CYS A 467 31.08 55.94 22.89
N VAL A 468 32.18 55.30 23.30
CA VAL A 468 33.39 56.03 23.67
C VAL A 468 34.07 56.36 22.35
N SER A 469 33.89 57.60 21.93
CA SER A 469 34.74 58.26 20.94
C SER A 469 36.18 58.24 21.47
N MET A 470 37.07 57.58 20.74
CA MET A 470 38.49 57.94 20.75
C MET A 470 38.90 58.22 19.32
N THR A 471 39.26 59.49 19.14
CA THR A 471 39.93 60.17 18.03
C THR A 471 41.10 59.42 17.45
#